data_AF-A0A965R0Q7-F1
#
_entry.id   AF-A0A965R0Q7-F1
#
_cell.length_a   1.000
_cell.length_b   1.000
_cell.length_c   1.000
_cell.angle_alpha   90.00
_cell.angle_beta   90.00
_cell.angle_gamma   90.00
#
_symmetry.space_group_name_H-M   'P 1'
#
loop_
_entity.id
_entity.type
_entity.pdbx_description
1 polymer ?
#
loop_
_entity_poly.entity_id
_entity_poly.type
_entity_poly.pdbx_seq_one_letter_code
_entity_poly.pdbx_strand_id
1 'polypeptide(L)'
;FANISERRTYLLISGQRQLPPYLIQTAGLHSGFMIAQYTAASMVSQNKQLCTPASVDSIVSSNGQEDHVSMGANAATKMLKVLENSQFVLGIEWLCACQALDLRRPVQTAPPLEVLHSAFRKQVPVIASDTVLSDYMKLASQFIQHL
;
A
#
# COMPACT_ATOMS: atom_id res chain seq x y z
N PHE A 1 8.11 -4.80 -4.73
CA PHE A 1 7.47 -3.46 -4.70
C PHE A 1 6.86 -3.11 -3.34
N ALA A 2 5.87 -3.88 -2.85
CA ALA A 2 5.19 -3.58 -1.58
C ALA A 2 6.12 -3.38 -0.37
N ASN A 3 7.12 -4.26 -0.19
CA ASN A 3 8.03 -4.20 0.97
C ASN A 3 8.77 -2.86 1.08
N ILE A 4 9.29 -2.32 -0.03
CA ILE A 4 10.00 -1.03 -0.01
C ILE A 4 9.05 0.18 0.01
N SER A 5 7.87 0.04 -0.62
CA SER A 5 6.80 1.04 -0.55
C SER A 5 6.37 1.29 0.90
N GLU A 6 6.13 0.23 1.66
CA GLU A 6 5.77 0.34 3.07
C GLU A 6 6.87 1.00 3.92
N ARG A 7 8.15 0.76 3.63
CA ARG A 7 9.26 1.48 4.29
C ARG A 7 9.24 2.98 3.98
N ARG A 8 8.88 3.40 2.77
CA ARG A 8 8.70 4.83 2.42
C ARG A 8 7.47 5.42 3.09
N THR A 9 6.37 4.67 3.20
CA THR A 9 5.21 5.05 4.01
C THR A 9 5.60 5.32 5.45
N TYR A 10 6.40 4.45 6.07
CA TYR A 10 6.94 4.68 7.41
C TYR A 10 7.75 5.98 7.51
N LEU A 11 8.66 6.23 6.56
CA LEU A 11 9.46 7.45 6.55
C LEU A 11 8.59 8.72 6.44
N LEU A 12 7.50 8.69 5.67
CA LEU A 12 6.54 9.80 5.59
C LEU A 12 5.86 10.07 6.94
N ILE A 13 5.42 9.02 7.65
CA ILE A 13 4.69 9.18 8.91
C ILE A 13 5.59 9.35 10.15
N SER A 14 6.90 9.18 10.01
CA SER A 14 7.87 9.16 11.12
C SER A 14 8.05 10.50 11.86
N GLY A 15 7.48 11.60 11.36
CA GLY A 15 7.70 12.95 11.92
C GLY A 15 9.08 13.53 11.59
N GLN A 16 9.77 12.96 10.61
CA GLN A 16 11.07 13.46 10.13
C GLN A 16 10.90 14.44 8.96
N ARG A 17 12.00 15.10 8.57
CA ARG A 17 12.05 16.00 7.40
C ARG A 17 11.05 17.17 7.46
N GLN A 18 10.78 17.70 8.64
CA GLN A 18 9.82 18.81 8.86
C GLN A 18 8.36 18.44 8.54
N LEU A 19 8.02 17.16 8.59
CA LEU A 19 6.63 16.71 8.59
C LEU A 19 6.19 16.45 10.03
N PRO A 20 4.93 16.73 10.38
CA PRO A 20 4.42 16.33 11.67
C PRO A 20 4.32 14.79 11.75
N PRO A 21 4.50 14.20 12.94
CA PRO A 21 4.34 12.77 13.13
C PRO A 21 2.94 12.32 12.71
N TYR A 22 2.87 11.16 12.06
CA TYR A 22 1.65 10.59 11.50
C TYR A 22 0.92 11.47 10.48
N LEU A 23 1.60 12.47 9.91
CA LEU A 23 1.06 13.39 8.90
C LEU A 23 -0.19 14.15 9.36
N ILE A 24 -0.23 14.55 10.64
CA ILE A 24 -1.31 15.34 11.23
C ILE A 24 -0.78 16.41 12.17
N GLN A 25 -1.31 17.64 12.09
CA GLN A 25 -0.76 18.79 12.82
C GLN A 25 -0.90 18.69 14.35
N THR A 26 -2.01 18.12 14.83
CA THR A 26 -2.36 17.98 16.25
C THR A 26 -2.13 16.55 16.74
N ALA A 27 -0.92 16.03 16.47
CA ALA A 27 -0.51 14.71 16.91
C ALA A 27 -0.59 14.57 18.45
N GLY A 28 -1.06 13.41 18.92
CA GLY A 28 -1.32 13.13 20.34
C GLY A 28 -2.81 13.22 20.69
N LEU A 29 -3.55 14.15 20.08
CA LEU A 29 -5.02 14.09 20.07
C LEU A 29 -5.54 13.24 18.91
N HIS A 30 -4.82 13.27 17.79
CA HIS A 30 -5.13 12.49 16.60
C HIS A 30 -4.02 11.48 16.27
N SER A 31 -4.44 10.32 15.79
CA SER A 31 -3.56 9.24 15.33
C SER A 31 -3.12 9.41 13.87
N GLY A 32 -3.84 10.22 13.08
CA GLY A 32 -3.51 10.49 11.69
C GLY A 32 -3.33 9.19 10.89
N PHE A 33 -2.22 9.08 10.18
CA PHE A 33 -1.95 7.98 9.25
C PHE A 33 -1.25 6.76 9.88
N MET A 34 -1.18 6.69 11.23
CA MET A 34 -0.54 5.58 11.93
C MET A 34 -1.09 4.21 11.49
N ILE A 35 -2.43 4.05 11.47
CA ILE A 35 -3.09 2.78 11.13
C ILE A 35 -2.99 2.46 9.63
N ALA A 36 -2.80 3.46 8.77
CA ALA A 36 -2.53 3.23 7.36
C ALA A 36 -1.21 2.45 7.18
N GLN A 37 -0.16 2.83 7.93
CA GLN A 37 1.10 2.08 7.91
C GLN A 37 0.95 0.68 8.50
N TYR A 38 0.15 0.49 9.56
CA TYR A 38 -0.10 -0.84 10.14
C TYR A 38 -0.77 -1.76 9.12
N THR A 39 -1.75 -1.22 8.38
CA THR A 39 -2.45 -1.92 7.30
C THR A 39 -1.47 -2.35 6.20
N ALA A 40 -0.61 -1.42 5.75
CA ALA A 40 0.42 -1.73 4.76
C ALA A 40 1.40 -2.80 5.25
N ALA A 41 1.88 -2.70 6.49
CA ALA A 41 2.81 -3.65 7.09
C ALA A 41 2.19 -5.06 7.21
N SER A 42 0.91 -5.15 7.57
CA SER A 42 0.16 -6.41 7.63
C SER A 42 0.10 -7.10 6.25
N MET A 43 -0.22 -6.35 5.20
CA MET A 43 -0.25 -6.87 3.82
C MET A 43 1.13 -7.32 3.34
N VAL A 44 2.18 -6.55 3.65
CA VAL A 44 3.57 -6.95 3.35
C VAL A 44 3.94 -8.25 4.08
N SER A 45 3.53 -8.40 5.33
CA SER A 45 3.76 -9.63 6.11
C SER A 45 3.03 -10.82 5.51
N GLN A 46 1.75 -10.65 5.13
CA GLN A 46 0.98 -11.68 4.44
C GLN A 46 1.66 -12.10 3.12
N ASN A 47 2.16 -11.14 2.34
CA ASN A 47 2.87 -11.43 1.10
C ASN A 47 4.11 -12.29 1.32
N LYS A 48 4.84 -12.11 2.42
CA LYS A 48 6.00 -12.96 2.74
C LYS A 48 5.61 -14.43 2.90
N GLN A 49 4.47 -14.72 3.51
CA GLN A 49 3.95 -16.09 3.64
C GLN A 49 3.53 -16.68 2.28
N LEU A 50 3.03 -15.83 1.38
CA LEU A 50 2.62 -16.24 0.02
C LEU A 50 3.81 -16.42 -0.94
N CYS A 51 4.98 -15.89 -0.63
CA CYS A 51 6.16 -15.95 -1.50
C CYS A 51 6.90 -17.30 -1.51
N THR A 52 6.53 -18.27 -0.65
CA THR A 52 7.04 -19.64 -0.77
C THR A 52 6.63 -20.20 -2.13
N PRO A 53 7.52 -20.77 -2.95
CA PRO A 53 7.14 -21.29 -4.26
C PRO A 53 6.09 -22.41 -4.12
N ALA A 54 5.03 -22.40 -4.93
CA ALA A 54 4.09 -23.54 -4.92
C ALA A 54 4.66 -24.75 -5.68
N SER A 55 5.56 -24.51 -6.62
CA SER A 55 6.14 -25.53 -7.51
C SER A 55 7.25 -26.38 -6.89
N VAL A 56 7.57 -26.19 -5.61
CA VAL A 56 8.49 -27.10 -4.88
C VAL A 56 7.74 -28.30 -4.30
N ASP A 57 6.43 -28.35 -4.46
CA ASP A 57 5.57 -29.47 -4.06
C ASP A 57 5.08 -30.25 -5.29
N SER A 58 4.98 -31.57 -5.14
CA SER A 58 4.42 -32.49 -6.13
C SER A 58 3.82 -33.70 -5.40
N ILE A 59 2.54 -33.95 -5.65
CA ILE A 59 1.81 -35.09 -5.10
C ILE A 59 1.43 -35.99 -6.26
N VAL A 60 1.96 -37.21 -6.24
CA VAL A 60 1.70 -38.24 -7.25
C VAL A 60 0.20 -38.53 -7.31
N SER A 61 -0.34 -38.52 -8.52
CA SER A 61 -1.75 -38.79 -8.79
C SER A 61 -1.91 -40.03 -9.68
N SER A 62 -3.16 -40.43 -9.94
CA SER A 62 -3.48 -41.44 -10.96
C SER A 62 -2.70 -42.76 -10.85
N ASN A 63 -2.53 -43.26 -9.62
CA ASN A 63 -1.79 -44.50 -9.32
C ASN A 63 -0.36 -44.53 -9.91
N GLY A 64 0.34 -43.38 -9.89
CA GLY A 64 1.72 -43.27 -10.37
C GLY A 64 1.87 -42.98 -11.86
N GLN A 65 0.79 -42.74 -12.60
CA GLN A 65 0.87 -42.30 -14.00
C GLN A 65 1.24 -40.82 -14.13
N GLU A 66 0.75 -39.99 -13.21
CA GLU A 66 1.10 -38.57 -13.09
C GLU A 66 1.97 -38.41 -11.84
N ASP A 67 3.23 -38.83 -11.96
CA ASP A 67 4.19 -38.93 -10.86
C ASP A 67 4.94 -37.62 -10.56
N HIS A 68 4.82 -36.61 -11.44
CA HIS A 68 5.36 -35.27 -11.22
C HIS A 68 4.42 -34.19 -11.75
N VAL A 69 4.02 -33.26 -10.88
CA VAL A 69 3.12 -32.14 -11.23
C VAL A 69 3.66 -30.83 -10.68
N SER A 70 3.22 -29.70 -11.27
CA SER A 70 3.80 -28.38 -10.97
C SER A 70 3.13 -27.62 -9.82
N MET A 71 1.94 -28.06 -9.37
CA MET A 71 1.06 -27.30 -8.48
C MET A 71 0.80 -25.85 -8.95
N GLY A 72 0.87 -25.61 -10.26
CA GLY A 72 0.89 -24.26 -10.85
C GLY A 72 -0.38 -23.42 -10.61
N ALA A 73 -1.54 -24.05 -10.45
CA ALA A 73 -2.78 -23.32 -10.12
C ALA A 73 -2.67 -22.59 -8.78
N ASN A 74 -2.04 -23.21 -7.77
CA ASN A 74 -1.76 -22.57 -6.48
C ASN A 74 -0.77 -21.42 -6.62
N ALA A 75 0.21 -21.51 -7.53
CA ALA A 75 1.11 -20.40 -7.81
C ALA A 75 0.35 -19.18 -8.36
N ALA A 76 -0.58 -19.40 -9.29
CA ALA A 76 -1.36 -18.33 -9.91
C ALA A 76 -2.27 -17.60 -8.91
N THR A 77 -3.00 -18.32 -8.05
CA THR A 77 -3.88 -17.71 -7.05
C THR A 77 -3.11 -16.94 -5.98
N LYS A 78 -1.95 -17.46 -5.55
CA LYS A 78 -1.04 -16.75 -4.65
C LYS A 78 -0.48 -15.48 -5.28
N MET A 79 -0.08 -15.53 -6.55
CA MET A 79 0.41 -14.35 -7.28
C MET A 79 -0.65 -13.25 -7.35
N LEU A 80 -1.90 -13.60 -7.68
CA LEU A 80 -3.01 -12.65 -7.71
C LEU A 80 -3.14 -11.92 -6.36
N LYS A 81 -3.15 -12.67 -5.25
CA LYS A 81 -3.25 -12.07 -3.92
C LYS A 81 -2.07 -11.16 -3.58
N VAL A 82 -0.86 -11.54 -3.94
CA VAL A 82 0.34 -10.72 -3.75
C VAL A 82 0.26 -9.42 -4.56
N LEU A 83 -0.28 -9.47 -5.78
CA LEU A 83 -0.48 -8.30 -6.63
C LEU A 83 -1.51 -7.33 -6.03
N GLU A 84 -2.67 -7.82 -5.61
CA GLU A 84 -3.72 -7.02 -4.96
C GLU A 84 -3.18 -6.31 -3.71
N ASN A 85 -2.49 -7.05 -2.85
CA ASN A 85 -1.86 -6.49 -1.65
C ASN A 85 -0.78 -5.46 -2.01
N SER A 86 -0.02 -5.70 -3.08
CA SER A 86 1.03 -4.77 -3.52
C SER A 86 0.47 -3.46 -4.05
N GLN A 87 -0.63 -3.52 -4.81
CA GLN A 87 -1.36 -2.34 -5.25
C GLN A 87 -1.88 -1.59 -4.03
N PHE A 88 -2.58 -2.23 -3.11
CA PHE A 88 -3.12 -1.55 -1.93
C PHE A 88 -2.05 -0.82 -1.10
N VAL A 89 -0.88 -1.44 -0.91
CA VAL A 89 0.28 -0.82 -0.24
C VAL A 89 0.79 0.41 -0.98
N LEU A 90 0.89 0.36 -2.32
CA LEU A 90 1.25 1.53 -3.13
C LEU A 90 0.19 2.64 -3.05
N GLY A 91 -1.09 2.27 -2.92
CA GLY A 91 -2.18 3.22 -2.74
C GLY A 91 -2.07 3.95 -1.40
N ILE A 92 -1.75 3.22 -0.32
CA ILE A 92 -1.46 3.81 0.99
C ILE A 92 -0.26 4.76 0.91
N GLU A 93 0.81 4.37 0.22
CA GLU A 93 1.97 5.24 0.02
C GLU A 93 1.58 6.54 -0.71
N TRP A 94 0.79 6.43 -1.80
CA TRP A 94 0.29 7.58 -2.55
C TRP A 94 -0.55 8.52 -1.69
N LEU A 95 -1.45 7.95 -0.88
CA LEU A 95 -2.28 8.69 0.07
C LEU A 95 -1.41 9.48 1.08
N CYS A 96 -0.43 8.82 1.69
CA CYS A 96 0.52 9.46 2.60
C CYS A 96 1.37 10.53 1.91
N ALA A 97 1.82 10.27 0.67
CA ALA A 97 2.64 11.22 -0.09
C ALA A 97 1.85 12.48 -0.44
N CYS A 98 0.58 12.35 -0.83
CA CYS A 98 -0.29 13.51 -1.09
C CYS A 98 -0.50 14.34 0.18
N GLN A 99 -0.79 13.69 1.30
CA GLN A 99 -0.90 14.39 2.59
C GLN A 99 0.39 15.11 2.97
N ALA A 100 1.55 14.47 2.79
CA ALA A 100 2.84 15.10 3.07
C ALA A 100 3.12 16.31 2.17
N LEU A 101 2.71 16.27 0.89
CA LEU A 101 2.82 17.41 -0.02
C LEU A 101 1.93 18.57 0.44
N ASP A 102 0.70 18.29 0.86
CA ASP A 102 -0.22 19.32 1.35
C ASP A 102 0.28 20.00 2.63
N LEU A 103 0.89 19.24 3.53
CA LEU A 103 1.52 19.77 4.74
C LEU A 103 2.79 20.60 4.46
N ARG A 104 3.33 20.54 3.23
CA ARG A 104 4.48 21.34 2.78
C ARG A 104 4.11 22.55 1.95
N ARG A 105 2.83 22.79 1.69
CA ARG A 105 2.41 23.99 0.93
C ARG A 105 2.94 25.25 1.63
N PRO A 106 3.40 26.27 0.87
CA PRO A 106 3.15 26.48 -0.57
C PRO A 106 4.14 25.80 -1.54
N VAL A 107 5.04 24.92 -1.07
CA VAL A 107 5.97 24.19 -1.97
C VAL A 107 5.20 23.37 -3.00
N GLN A 108 5.69 23.37 -4.24
CA GLN A 108 5.14 22.60 -5.35
C GLN A 108 6.10 21.48 -5.79
N THR A 109 5.53 20.42 -6.36
CA THR A 109 6.28 19.33 -7.00
C THR A 109 6.32 19.50 -8.51
N ALA A 110 6.90 18.54 -9.24
CA ALA A 110 6.95 18.58 -10.70
C ALA A 110 5.54 18.63 -11.31
N PRO A 111 5.33 19.33 -12.45
CA PRO A 111 4.00 19.54 -13.02
C PRO A 111 3.15 18.26 -13.23
N PRO A 112 3.71 17.13 -13.72
CA PRO A 112 2.92 15.89 -13.84
C PRO A 112 2.40 15.37 -12.49
N LEU A 113 3.19 15.52 -11.43
CA LEU A 113 2.80 15.08 -10.08
C LEU A 113 1.77 16.02 -9.45
N GLU A 114 1.80 17.32 -9.75
CA GLU A 114 0.74 18.26 -9.34
C GLU A 114 -0.61 17.92 -10.01
N VAL A 115 -0.60 17.52 -11.28
CA VAL A 115 -1.81 17.06 -11.99
C VAL A 115 -2.40 15.83 -11.30
N LEU A 116 -1.56 14.82 -11.00
CA LEU A 116 -1.99 13.61 -10.31
C LEU A 116 -2.47 13.90 -8.88
N HIS A 117 -1.75 14.74 -8.14
CA HIS A 117 -2.15 15.17 -6.79
C HIS A 117 -3.51 15.86 -6.82
N SER A 118 -3.70 16.83 -7.72
CA SER A 118 -4.96 17.54 -7.87
C SER A 118 -6.11 16.60 -8.26
N ALA A 119 -5.88 15.67 -9.18
CA ALA A 119 -6.87 14.66 -9.57
C ALA A 119 -7.26 13.76 -8.38
N PHE A 120 -6.28 13.33 -7.57
CA PHE A 120 -6.52 12.54 -6.37
C PHE A 120 -7.29 13.32 -5.30
N ARG A 121 -6.98 14.61 -5.11
CA ARG A 121 -7.64 15.48 -4.12
C ARG A 121 -9.10 15.80 -4.44
N LYS A 122 -9.57 15.54 -5.66
CA LYS A 122 -11.01 15.54 -5.98
C LYS A 122 -11.77 14.38 -5.33
N GLN A 123 -11.07 13.29 -4.97
CA GLN A 123 -11.68 12.09 -4.38
C GLN A 123 -11.38 11.97 -2.87
N VAL A 124 -10.20 12.43 -2.43
CA VAL A 124 -9.75 12.31 -1.05
C VAL A 124 -9.34 13.68 -0.49
N PRO A 125 -10.08 14.26 0.48
CA PRO A 125 -9.75 15.55 1.05
C PRO A 125 -8.46 15.51 1.89
N VAL A 126 -7.88 16.68 2.14
CA VAL A 126 -6.78 16.81 3.12
C VAL A 126 -7.31 16.44 4.51
N ILE A 127 -6.58 15.60 5.23
CA ILE A 127 -7.01 15.12 6.55
C ILE A 127 -6.48 16.06 7.62
N ALA A 128 -7.38 16.80 8.26
CA ALA A 128 -7.03 17.75 9.33
C ALA A 128 -7.24 17.17 10.74
N SER A 129 -8.17 16.22 10.88
CA SER A 129 -8.49 15.53 12.13
C SER A 129 -8.74 14.04 11.84
N ASP A 130 -8.73 13.21 12.87
CA ASP A 130 -9.01 11.78 12.72
C ASP A 130 -10.36 11.54 12.03
N THR A 131 -10.35 10.56 11.13
CA THR A 131 -11.48 10.17 10.30
C THR A 131 -11.33 8.70 9.92
N VAL A 132 -12.37 8.12 9.34
CA VAL A 132 -12.34 6.73 8.87
C VAL A 132 -11.44 6.65 7.64
N LEU A 133 -10.18 6.24 7.86
CA LEU A 133 -9.17 6.12 6.80
C LEU A 133 -9.41 4.96 5.83
N SER A 134 -10.20 3.95 6.20
CA SER A 134 -10.33 2.73 5.40
C SER A 134 -10.87 3.00 4.00
N ASP A 135 -11.82 3.91 3.86
CA ASP A 135 -12.42 4.25 2.57
C ASP A 135 -11.46 5.07 1.71
N TYR A 136 -10.69 5.98 2.32
CA TYR A 136 -9.64 6.71 1.61
C TYR A 136 -8.48 5.80 1.15
N MET A 137 -8.12 4.77 1.93
CA MET A 137 -7.14 3.78 1.50
C MET A 137 -7.64 2.96 0.30
N LYS A 138 -8.93 2.57 0.28
CA LYS A 138 -9.54 1.89 -0.87
C LYS A 138 -9.57 2.79 -2.10
N LEU A 139 -9.98 4.05 -1.95
CA LEU A 139 -9.99 5.03 -3.05
C LEU A 139 -8.58 5.27 -3.59
N ALA A 140 -7.56 5.36 -2.71
CA ALA A 140 -6.18 5.49 -3.14
C ALA A 140 -5.67 4.26 -3.90
N SER A 141 -6.03 3.05 -3.43
CA SER A 141 -5.73 1.81 -4.16
C SER A 141 -6.41 1.76 -5.53
N GLN A 142 -7.66 2.23 -5.65
CA GLN A 142 -8.36 2.29 -6.94
C GLN A 142 -7.73 3.32 -7.87
N PHE A 143 -7.38 4.50 -7.33
CA PHE A 143 -6.75 5.57 -8.10
C PHE A 143 -5.49 5.10 -8.83
N ILE A 144 -4.59 4.41 -8.13
CA ILE A 144 -3.34 3.91 -8.72
C ILE A 144 -3.53 2.76 -9.71
N GLN A 145 -4.65 2.01 -9.63
CA GLN A 145 -4.96 0.94 -10.57
C GLN A 145 -5.42 1.50 -11.93
N HIS A 146 -5.79 2.79 -11.97
CA HIS A 146 -6.26 3.51 -13.15
C HIS A 146 -5.27 4.59 -13.64
N LEU A 147 -4.07 4.64 -13.07
CA LEU A 147 -2.94 5.43 -13.60
C LEU A 147 -2.31 4.73 -14.80
#